data_AF-A0A134CH57-F1
#
_entry.id   AF-A0A134CH57-F1
#
_cell.length_a   1.000
_cell.length_b   1.000
_cell.length_c   1.000
_cell.angle_alpha   90.00
_cell.angle_beta   90.00
_cell.angle_gamma   90.00
#
_symmetry.space_group_name_H-M   'P 1'
#
loop_
_entity.id
_entity.type
_entity.pdbx_description
1 polymer ?
#
loop_
_entity_poly.entity_id
_entity_poly.type
_entity_poly.pdbx_seq_one_letter_code
_entity_poly.pdbx_strand_id
1 'polypeptide(L)'
;MVQTGSNRFKLVKTGLIGQKPDFGTEKEYKMERVYIGGSISNNPNYLQAFEQAEVRLMKQGYMVVNPVRNKGPHYKDYIDQGLEQLKTCDRLYLLTGYERSEGAMLELFYAKTVGMPIQYEKIDHPQHYNVPGHKECIVEMMELYGVDKVITFCELNSYKYRYRHELKGGEEDLLKAAWYEKKKEELRHRKDK
;
A
#
# COMPACT_ATOMS: atom_id res chain seq x y z
N MET A 1 -22.86 -31.01 10.40
CA MET A 1 -22.10 -31.02 9.13
C MET A 1 -22.60 -29.86 8.29
N VAL A 2 -21.88 -28.74 8.25
CA VAL A 2 -22.20 -27.61 7.39
C VAL A 2 -21.09 -27.51 6.35
N GLN A 3 -21.44 -27.77 5.09
CA GLN A 3 -20.54 -27.70 3.95
C GLN A 3 -20.15 -26.23 3.71
N THR A 4 -18.88 -25.89 3.91
CA THR A 4 -18.32 -24.62 3.43
C THR A 4 -17.89 -24.81 1.98
N GLY A 5 -18.66 -24.23 1.06
CA GLY A 5 -18.35 -24.20 -0.37
C GLY A 5 -17.06 -23.43 -0.64
N SER A 6 -16.06 -24.13 -1.16
CA SER A 6 -14.82 -23.56 -1.68
C SER A 6 -15.11 -22.92 -3.05
N ASN A 7 -15.04 -21.59 -3.14
CA ASN A 7 -15.11 -20.86 -4.40
C ASN A 7 -13.83 -21.12 -5.22
N ARG A 8 -13.85 -22.17 -6.06
CA ARG A 8 -12.80 -22.45 -7.04
C ARG A 8 -13.11 -21.71 -8.34
N PHE A 9 -12.22 -20.82 -8.76
CA PHE A 9 -12.22 -20.28 -10.11
C PHE A 9 -11.07 -20.89 -10.91
N LYS A 10 -11.40 -21.59 -12.00
CA LYS A 10 -10.43 -22.08 -12.98
C LYS A 10 -10.33 -21.06 -14.12
N LEU A 11 -9.16 -20.44 -14.30
CA LEU A 11 -8.89 -19.61 -15.46
C LEU A 11 -8.21 -20.46 -16.54
N VAL A 12 -8.93 -20.81 -17.61
CA VAL A 12 -8.38 -21.55 -18.73
C VAL A 12 -7.72 -20.55 -19.69
N LYS A 13 -6.40 -20.63 -19.88
CA LYS A 13 -5.73 -19.90 -20.97
C LYS A 13 -6.16 -20.52 -22.29
N THR A 14 -6.96 -19.79 -23.07
CA THR A 14 -7.23 -20.11 -24.48
C THR A 14 -5.93 -20.03 -25.28
N GLY A 15 -5.37 -21.19 -25.62
CA GLY A 15 -4.18 -21.31 -26.44
C GLY A 15 -4.49 -21.25 -27.94
N LEU A 16 -3.63 -20.57 -28.69
CA LEU A 16 -3.52 -20.72 -30.13
C LEU A 16 -3.00 -22.13 -30.46
N ILE A 17 -3.72 -22.76 -31.37
CA ILE A 17 -3.57 -24.04 -32.09
C ILE A 17 -2.12 -24.55 -32.19
N GLY A 18 -1.85 -25.81 -31.77
CA GLY A 18 -0.83 -26.64 -32.44
C GLY A 18 0.24 -27.39 -31.62
N GLN A 19 0.20 -27.48 -30.29
CA GLN A 19 1.10 -28.38 -29.53
C GLN A 19 0.33 -29.16 -28.47
N LYS A 20 0.61 -30.46 -28.33
CA LYS A 20 -0.01 -31.31 -27.29
C LYS A 20 0.31 -30.67 -25.92
N PRO A 21 -0.69 -30.42 -25.07
CA PRO A 21 -0.43 -29.85 -23.76
C PRO A 21 0.34 -30.87 -22.91
N ASP A 22 1.56 -30.49 -22.54
CA ASP A 22 2.26 -31.08 -21.42
C ASP A 22 1.38 -30.89 -20.17
N PHE A 23 0.92 -31.99 -19.57
CA PHE A 23 0.14 -31.98 -18.33
C PHE A 23 1.09 -31.67 -17.16
N GLY A 24 1.65 -30.47 -17.16
CA GLY A 24 2.31 -29.89 -16.01
C GLY A 24 1.30 -29.79 -14.86
N THR A 25 1.72 -30.27 -13.70
CA THR A 25 0.94 -30.26 -12.45
C THR A 25 0.21 -28.93 -12.24
N GLU A 26 -1.12 -28.95 -12.09
CA GLU A 26 -1.91 -27.78 -11.71
C GLU A 26 -1.37 -27.25 -10.35
N LYS A 27 -0.53 -26.21 -10.37
CA LYS A 27 -0.18 -25.50 -9.13
C LYS A 27 -1.40 -24.71 -8.70
N GLU A 28 -2.05 -25.16 -7.63
CA GLU A 28 -3.11 -24.41 -6.95
C GLU A 28 -2.50 -23.15 -6.33
N TYR A 29 -2.65 -22.01 -7.00
CA TYR A 29 -2.26 -20.72 -6.45
C TYR A 29 -3.31 -20.30 -5.42
N LYS A 30 -3.00 -20.50 -4.13
CA LYS A 30 -3.78 -19.91 -3.04
C LYS A 30 -3.57 -18.40 -3.08
N MET A 31 -4.59 -17.65 -3.50
CA MET A 31 -4.58 -16.19 -3.40
C MET A 31 -4.65 -15.80 -1.92
N GLU A 32 -3.58 -15.20 -1.40
CA GLU A 32 -3.49 -14.77 0.00
C GLU A 32 -4.57 -13.73 0.33
N ARG A 33 -5.22 -13.90 1.47
CA ARG A 33 -6.20 -12.96 2.04
C ARG A 33 -5.51 -12.00 3.00
N VAL A 34 -5.64 -10.71 2.77
CA VAL A 34 -4.99 -9.65 3.56
C VAL A 34 -6.05 -8.81 4.26
N TYR A 35 -5.97 -8.71 5.58
CA TYR A 35 -6.79 -7.80 6.37
C TYR A 35 -6.09 -6.44 6.53
N ILE A 36 -6.80 -5.34 6.31
CA ILE A 36 -6.27 -3.99 6.54
C ILE A 36 -6.59 -3.54 7.97
N GLY A 37 -5.58 -3.38 8.81
CA GLY A 37 -5.69 -2.75 10.13
C GLY A 37 -5.21 -1.29 10.09
N GLY A 38 -5.84 -0.42 10.88
CA GLY A 38 -5.49 1.00 10.92
C GLY A 38 -6.38 1.82 11.84
N SER A 39 -6.12 3.14 11.90
CA SER A 39 -6.95 4.05 12.70
C SER A 39 -8.20 4.50 11.94
N ILE A 40 -9.36 4.16 12.49
CA ILE A 40 -10.68 4.65 12.04
C ILE A 40 -11.15 5.80 12.95
N SER A 41 -11.10 5.59 14.26
CA SER A 41 -11.49 6.59 15.25
C SER A 41 -10.59 7.83 15.18
N ASN A 42 -11.19 9.02 15.20
CA ASN A 42 -10.49 10.32 15.18
C ASN A 42 -9.56 10.54 13.97
N ASN A 43 -9.75 9.81 12.87
CA ASN A 43 -9.01 9.99 11.62
C ASN A 43 -9.97 10.43 10.51
N PRO A 44 -10.05 11.72 10.14
CA PRO A 44 -11.01 12.19 9.13
C PRO A 44 -10.77 11.60 7.74
N ASN A 45 -9.56 11.11 7.46
CA ASN A 45 -9.16 10.58 6.16
C ASN A 45 -9.16 9.05 6.12
N TYR A 46 -9.74 8.37 7.12
CA TYR A 46 -9.69 6.91 7.20
C TYR A 46 -10.29 6.24 5.96
N LEU A 47 -11.45 6.71 5.48
CA LEU A 47 -12.11 6.16 4.29
C LEU A 47 -11.15 6.10 3.09
N GLN A 48 -10.52 7.24 2.79
CA GLN A 48 -9.57 7.34 1.69
C GLN A 48 -8.33 6.47 1.91
N ALA A 49 -7.78 6.45 3.13
CA ALA A 49 -6.58 5.66 3.44
C ALA A 49 -6.82 4.15 3.26
N PHE A 50 -7.93 3.64 3.78
CA PHE A 50 -8.31 2.23 3.65
C PHE A 50 -8.65 1.85 2.21
N GLU A 51 -9.37 2.71 1.46
CA GLU A 51 -9.68 2.48 0.04
C GLU A 51 -8.41 2.46 -0.83
N GLN A 52 -7.48 3.38 -0.60
CA GLN A 52 -6.20 3.39 -1.32
C GLN A 52 -5.37 2.14 -1.04
N ALA A 53 -5.33 1.69 0.22
CA ALA A 53 -4.65 0.45 0.59
C ALA A 53 -5.31 -0.77 -0.06
N GLU A 54 -6.64 -0.83 -0.07
CA GLU A 54 -7.41 -1.88 -0.72
C GLU A 54 -7.07 -1.96 -2.22
N VAL A 55 -7.13 -0.84 -2.94
CA VAL A 55 -6.77 -0.79 -4.36
C VAL A 55 -5.31 -1.22 -4.61
N ARG A 56 -4.36 -0.77 -3.77
CA ARG A 56 -2.95 -1.14 -3.92
C ARG A 56 -2.72 -2.63 -3.70
N LEU A 57 -3.31 -3.21 -2.66
CA LEU A 57 -3.17 -4.63 -2.35
C LEU A 57 -3.87 -5.53 -3.38
N MET A 58 -5.06 -5.13 -3.86
CA MET A 58 -5.73 -5.83 -4.95
C MET A 58 -4.89 -5.84 -6.25
N LYS A 59 -4.23 -4.72 -6.58
CA LYS A 59 -3.30 -4.65 -7.73
C LYS A 59 -2.09 -5.58 -7.60
N GLN A 60 -1.68 -5.91 -6.37
CA GLN A 60 -0.63 -6.88 -6.09
C GLN A 60 -1.12 -8.34 -6.14
N GLY A 61 -2.42 -8.56 -6.39
CA GLY A 61 -3.02 -9.89 -6.50
C GLY A 61 -3.58 -10.44 -5.19
N TYR A 62 -3.69 -9.64 -4.14
CA TYR A 62 -4.28 -10.08 -2.87
C TYR A 62 -5.81 -10.04 -2.90
N MET A 63 -6.43 -10.95 -2.16
CA MET A 63 -7.82 -10.81 -1.75
C MET A 63 -7.86 -9.93 -0.49
N VAL A 64 -8.52 -8.78 -0.54
CA VAL A 64 -8.46 -7.82 0.56
C VAL A 64 -9.72 -7.86 1.42
N VAL A 65 -9.54 -7.78 2.73
CA VAL A 65 -10.60 -7.55 3.71
C VAL A 65 -10.42 -6.17 4.33
N ASN A 66 -11.39 -5.29 4.06
CA ASN A 66 -11.40 -3.91 4.53
C ASN A 66 -12.49 -3.72 5.61
N PRO A 67 -12.12 -3.48 6.89
CA PRO A 67 -13.07 -3.43 8.01
C PRO A 67 -13.91 -2.15 8.08
N VAL A 68 -13.67 -1.16 7.20
CA VAL A 68 -14.43 0.11 7.15
C VAL A 68 -15.94 -0.10 7.08
N ARG A 69 -16.40 -1.24 6.53
CA ARG A 69 -17.82 -1.57 6.36
C ARG A 69 -18.45 -2.23 7.59
N ASN A 70 -17.70 -2.47 8.67
CA ASN A 70 -18.23 -3.05 9.90
C ASN A 70 -19.30 -2.12 10.50
N LYS A 71 -20.34 -2.70 11.10
CA LYS A 71 -21.50 -1.95 11.60
C LYS A 71 -21.86 -2.43 12.99
N GLY A 72 -22.21 -1.52 13.88
CA GLY A 72 -22.77 -1.88 15.17
C GLY A 72 -23.08 -0.64 16.00
N PRO A 73 -24.02 -0.75 16.96
CA PRO A 73 -24.30 0.34 17.89
C PRO A 73 -23.17 0.61 18.88
N HIS A 74 -22.29 -0.37 19.15
CA HIS A 74 -21.25 -0.26 20.17
C HIS A 74 -19.85 -0.54 19.62
N TYR A 75 -18.84 0.10 20.20
CA TYR A 75 -17.44 -0.08 19.83
C TYR A 75 -17.00 -1.56 19.85
N LYS A 76 -17.48 -2.32 20.84
CA LYS A 76 -17.24 -3.77 20.94
C LYS A 76 -17.66 -4.52 19.67
N ASP A 77 -18.77 -4.16 19.05
CA ASP A 77 -19.29 -4.83 17.85
C ASP A 77 -18.32 -4.68 16.67
N TYR A 78 -17.68 -3.51 16.54
CA TYR A 78 -16.66 -3.26 15.52
C TYR A 78 -15.40 -4.11 15.75
N ILE A 79 -14.96 -4.21 17.01
CA ILE A 79 -13.79 -5.00 17.40
C ILE A 79 -14.03 -6.48 17.16
N ASP A 80 -15.19 -7.01 17.60
CA ASP A 80 -15.52 -8.42 17.41
C ASP A 80 -15.59 -8.77 15.92
N GLN A 81 -16.29 -7.96 15.11
CA GLN A 81 -16.36 -8.17 13.66
C GLN A 81 -14.99 -8.09 12.98
N GLY A 82 -14.15 -7.13 13.37
CA GLY A 82 -12.80 -6.98 12.84
C GLY A 82 -11.92 -8.19 13.16
N LEU A 83 -11.97 -8.69 14.40
CA LEU A 83 -11.25 -9.90 14.79
C LEU A 83 -11.77 -11.15 14.08
N GLU A 84 -13.09 -11.31 13.92
CA GLU A 84 -13.66 -12.44 13.16
C GLU A 84 -13.22 -12.40 11.69
N GLN A 85 -13.16 -11.21 11.09
CA GLN A 85 -12.63 -11.03 9.73
C GLN A 85 -11.13 -11.37 9.65
N LEU A 86 -10.32 -10.84 10.57
CA LEU A 86 -8.88 -11.05 10.64
C LEU A 86 -8.53 -12.54 10.76
N LYS A 87 -9.27 -13.30 11.59
CA LYS A 87 -9.11 -14.76 11.74
C LYS A 87 -9.22 -15.54 10.43
N THR A 88 -9.92 -15.01 9.43
CA THR A 88 -10.06 -15.65 8.10
C THR A 88 -8.97 -15.26 7.10
N CYS A 89 -8.05 -14.38 7.50
CA CYS A 89 -7.00 -13.84 6.64
C CYS A 89 -5.67 -14.54 6.88
N ASP A 90 -4.82 -14.51 5.86
CA ASP A 90 -3.47 -15.09 5.89
C ASP A 90 -2.42 -14.07 6.36
N ARG A 91 -2.74 -12.77 6.30
CA ARG A 91 -1.81 -11.66 6.61
C ARG A 91 -2.55 -10.44 7.16
N LEU A 92 -1.89 -9.74 8.08
CA LEU A 92 -2.28 -8.40 8.54
C LEU A 92 -1.46 -7.33 7.82
N TYR A 93 -2.13 -6.35 7.21
CA TYR A 93 -1.51 -5.15 6.65
C TYR A 93 -1.88 -3.93 7.50
N LEU A 94 -0.89 -3.22 8.03
CA LEU A 94 -1.10 -2.08 8.93
C LEU A 94 -0.84 -0.75 8.24
N LEU A 95 -1.84 0.13 8.24
CA LEU A 95 -1.72 1.50 7.75
C LEU A 95 -0.79 2.35 8.64
N THR A 96 -0.22 3.39 8.06
CA THR A 96 0.62 4.37 8.78
C THR A 96 -0.14 4.98 9.95
N GLY A 97 0.48 5.00 11.13
CA GLY A 97 -0.12 5.55 12.34
C GLY A 97 -1.12 4.62 13.03
N TYR A 98 -1.11 3.32 12.69
CA TYR A 98 -1.90 2.28 13.36
C TYR A 98 -1.69 2.24 14.87
N GLU A 99 -0.52 2.67 15.36
CA GLU A 99 -0.14 2.67 16.78
C GLU A 99 -1.08 3.51 17.65
N ARG A 100 -1.81 4.45 17.03
CA ARG A 100 -2.78 5.33 17.69
C ARG A 100 -4.19 4.73 17.77
N SER A 101 -4.40 3.54 17.20
CA SER A 101 -5.68 2.83 17.17
C SER A 101 -5.62 1.64 18.11
N GLU A 102 -6.41 1.66 19.18
CA GLU A 102 -6.50 0.52 20.10
C GLU A 102 -6.94 -0.76 19.39
N GLY A 103 -7.89 -0.65 18.44
CA GLY A 103 -8.32 -1.77 17.61
C GLY A 103 -7.20 -2.34 16.75
N ALA A 104 -6.42 -1.49 16.06
CA ALA A 104 -5.31 -1.95 15.23
C ALA A 104 -4.17 -2.54 16.08
N MET A 105 -3.95 -2.01 17.29
CA MET A 105 -3.00 -2.59 18.24
C MET A 105 -3.45 -3.98 18.72
N LEU A 106 -4.74 -4.16 19.02
CA LEU A 106 -5.31 -5.46 19.36
C LEU A 106 -5.14 -6.48 18.22
N GLU A 107 -5.43 -6.07 16.98
CA GLU A 107 -5.23 -6.88 15.77
C GLU A 107 -3.75 -7.28 15.59
N LEU A 108 -2.82 -6.33 15.81
CA LEU A 108 -1.38 -6.59 15.79
C LEU A 108 -0.97 -7.59 16.88
N PHE A 109 -1.46 -7.45 18.10
CA PHE A 109 -1.19 -8.39 19.18
C PHE A 109 -1.69 -9.78 18.82
N TYR A 110 -2.93 -9.91 18.34
CA TYR A 110 -3.47 -11.17 17.85
C TYR A 110 -2.58 -11.79 16.78
N ALA A 111 -2.23 -11.02 15.73
CA ALA A 111 -1.39 -11.51 14.63
C ALA A 111 -0.02 -12.00 15.12
N LYS A 112 0.63 -11.26 16.03
CA LYS A 112 1.89 -11.69 16.66
C LYS A 112 1.71 -12.97 17.46
N THR A 113 0.65 -13.08 18.26
CA THR A 113 0.38 -14.24 19.11
C THR A 113 0.19 -15.52 18.29
N VAL A 114 -0.48 -15.44 17.15
CA VAL A 114 -0.75 -16.60 16.29
C VAL A 114 0.30 -16.84 15.21
N GLY A 115 1.35 -16.02 15.15
CA GLY A 115 2.40 -16.12 14.12
C GLY A 115 1.93 -15.73 12.71
N MET A 116 0.87 -14.92 12.60
CA MET A 116 0.39 -14.40 11.33
C MET A 116 1.40 -13.39 10.76
N PRO A 117 1.78 -13.49 9.46
CA PRO A 117 2.59 -12.48 8.79
C PRO A 117 2.00 -11.08 8.91
N ILE A 118 2.85 -10.11 9.24
CA ILE A 118 2.48 -8.69 9.38
C ILE A 118 3.26 -7.89 8.34
N GLN A 119 2.56 -7.03 7.59
CA GLN A 119 3.14 -6.08 6.66
C GLN A 119 2.76 -4.67 7.09
N TYR A 120 3.72 -3.77 7.13
CA TYR A 120 3.48 -2.35 7.41
C TYR A 120 3.37 -1.58 6.10
N GLU A 121 2.46 -0.61 6.06
CA GLU A 121 2.36 0.33 4.96
C GLU A 121 3.69 1.05 4.77
N LYS A 122 4.18 1.03 3.54
CA LYS A 122 5.36 1.81 3.17
C LYS A 122 4.95 3.25 2.99
N ILE A 123 5.56 4.14 3.77
CA ILE A 123 5.37 5.59 3.64
C ILE A 123 6.15 6.06 2.41
N ASP A 124 5.51 6.08 1.25
CA ASP A 124 6.14 6.65 0.05
C ASP A 124 6.10 8.19 0.02
N HIS A 125 5.20 8.81 0.79
CA HIS A 125 5.11 10.26 0.95
C HIS A 125 4.61 10.60 2.36
N PRO A 126 5.49 11.00 3.29
CA PRO A 126 5.05 11.26 4.65
C PRO A 126 4.08 12.44 4.70
N GLN A 127 2.98 12.31 5.46
CA GLN A 127 1.93 13.32 5.63
C GLN A 127 2.46 14.70 6.11
N HIS A 128 3.69 14.77 6.58
CA HIS A 128 4.36 16.00 7.03
C HIS A 128 4.72 16.99 5.90
N TYR A 129 4.56 16.61 4.62
CA TYR A 129 4.75 17.52 3.48
C TYR A 129 3.46 18.17 2.96
N ASN A 130 2.29 17.75 3.45
CA ASN A 130 0.97 18.26 3.03
C ASN A 130 0.22 18.83 4.24
N VAL A 131 0.76 19.89 4.83
CA VAL A 131 0.08 20.63 5.90
C VAL A 131 -1.05 21.47 5.27
N PRO A 132 -2.29 21.45 5.79
CA PRO A 132 -3.37 22.28 5.28
C PRO A 132 -2.96 23.76 5.21
N GLY A 133 -3.06 24.38 4.04
CA GLY A 133 -2.66 25.77 3.80
C GLY A 133 -1.20 26.00 3.39
N HIS A 134 -0.36 24.95 3.39
CA HIS A 134 1.00 25.00 2.87
C HIS A 134 1.06 24.48 1.43
N LYS A 135 1.96 25.06 0.62
CA LYS A 135 2.18 24.58 -0.75
C LYS A 135 3.00 23.28 -0.69
N GLU A 136 2.98 22.49 -1.75
CA GLU A 136 3.92 21.36 -1.85
C GLU A 136 5.35 21.88 -1.65
N CYS A 137 6.16 21.17 -0.85
CA CYS A 137 7.52 21.60 -0.50
C CYS A 137 8.35 22.01 -1.73
N ILE A 138 8.24 21.27 -2.85
CA ILE A 138 8.97 21.62 -4.08
C ILE A 138 8.50 22.95 -4.69
N VAL A 139 7.23 23.31 -4.54
CA VAL A 139 6.68 24.61 -4.96
C VAL A 139 7.24 25.71 -4.08
N GLU A 140 7.25 25.53 -2.76
CA GLU A 140 7.86 26.49 -1.83
C GLU A 140 9.36 26.65 -2.11
N MET A 141 10.09 25.56 -2.39
CA MET A 141 11.51 25.62 -2.73
C MET A 141 11.76 26.43 -4.01
N MET A 142 10.89 26.34 -5.02
CA MET A 142 11.03 27.14 -6.23
C MET A 142 10.81 28.63 -5.95
N GLU A 143 9.81 28.96 -5.14
CA GLU A 143 9.50 30.36 -4.79
C GLU A 143 10.59 31.00 -3.91
N LEU A 144 11.14 30.25 -2.96
CA LEU A 144 12.14 30.76 -2.01
C LEU A 144 13.57 30.75 -2.56
N TYR A 145 13.93 29.71 -3.30
CA TYR A 145 15.33 29.45 -3.68
C TYR A 145 15.58 29.52 -5.19
N GLY A 146 14.53 29.63 -6.00
CA GLY A 146 14.61 29.68 -7.44
C GLY A 146 14.64 28.30 -8.09
N VAL A 147 14.09 28.23 -9.32
CA VAL A 147 13.91 26.99 -10.08
C VAL A 147 15.23 26.27 -10.33
N ASP A 148 16.34 27.00 -10.57
CA ASP A 148 17.65 26.40 -10.84
C ASP A 148 18.17 25.55 -9.68
N LYS A 149 18.01 26.03 -8.44
CA LYS A 149 18.41 25.25 -7.26
C LYS A 149 17.52 24.02 -7.08
N VAL A 150 16.24 24.11 -7.45
CA VAL A 150 15.32 22.97 -7.40
C VAL A 150 15.65 21.92 -8.46
N ILE A 151 16.07 22.33 -9.66
CA ILE A 151 16.57 21.42 -10.69
C ILE A 151 17.78 20.64 -10.17
N THR A 152 18.77 21.32 -9.58
CA THR A 152 19.93 20.65 -8.97
C THR A 152 19.51 19.75 -7.81
N PHE A 153 18.57 20.17 -6.96
CA PHE A 153 18.03 19.34 -5.89
C PHE A 153 17.41 18.05 -6.44
N CYS A 154 16.64 18.11 -7.53
CA CYS A 154 16.06 16.94 -8.17
C CYS A 154 17.15 16.00 -8.71
N GLU A 155 18.16 16.54 -9.39
CA GLU A 155 19.30 15.77 -9.89
C GLU A 155 20.04 15.02 -8.77
N LEU A 156 20.38 15.72 -7.68
CA LEU A 156 21.10 15.11 -6.55
C LEU A 156 20.26 14.06 -5.84
N ASN A 157 18.94 14.26 -5.71
CA ASN A 157 18.06 13.25 -5.16
C ASN A 157 17.95 12.02 -6.07
N SER A 158 17.79 12.21 -7.38
CA SER A 158 17.78 11.12 -8.36
C SER A 158 19.03 10.24 -8.20
N TYR A 159 20.22 10.86 -8.16
CA TYR A 159 21.48 10.16 -7.91
C TYR A 159 21.49 9.43 -6.56
N LYS A 160 21.13 10.13 -5.47
CA LYS A 160 21.10 9.56 -4.11
C LYS A 160 20.22 8.30 -4.02
N TYR A 161 19.04 8.32 -4.64
CA TYR A 161 18.13 7.18 -4.63
C TYR A 161 18.64 6.03 -5.49
N ARG A 162 19.22 6.29 -6.67
CA ARG A 162 19.92 5.25 -7.46
C ARG A 162 21.10 4.66 -6.70
N TYR A 163 21.89 5.48 -6.01
CA TYR A 163 23.06 4.99 -5.28
C TYR A 163 22.69 4.02 -4.15
N ARG A 164 21.60 4.31 -3.41
CA ARG A 164 21.21 3.52 -2.24
C ARG A 164 20.27 2.34 -2.53
N HIS A 165 19.81 2.19 -3.78
CA HIS A 165 18.74 1.24 -4.12
C HIS A 165 19.13 -0.21 -3.79
N GLU A 166 20.38 -0.61 -4.05
CA GLU A 166 20.86 -1.97 -3.75
C GLU A 166 21.00 -2.24 -2.25
N LEU A 167 21.12 -1.20 -1.43
CA LEU A 167 21.45 -1.31 -0.01
C LEU A 167 20.24 -1.14 0.93
N LYS A 168 19.16 -0.45 0.50
CA LYS A 168 18.06 -0.10 1.41
C LYS A 168 16.66 -0.15 0.81
N GLY A 169 16.43 0.44 -0.37
CA GLY A 169 15.06 0.66 -0.86
C GLY A 169 14.67 -0.14 -2.11
N GLY A 170 15.57 -0.88 -2.73
CA GLY A 170 15.29 -1.71 -3.91
C GLY A 170 14.54 -0.94 -5.00
N GLU A 171 13.46 -1.54 -5.51
CA GLU A 171 12.62 -0.98 -6.57
C GLU A 171 11.98 0.37 -6.21
N GLU A 172 11.65 0.60 -4.94
CA GLU A 172 11.02 1.83 -4.47
C GLU A 172 11.93 3.05 -4.61
N ASP A 173 13.23 2.86 -4.35
CA ASP A 173 14.22 3.91 -4.56
C ASP A 173 14.43 4.20 -6.04
N LEU A 174 14.34 3.20 -6.91
CA LEU A 174 14.36 3.40 -8.36
C LEU A 174 13.15 4.21 -8.84
N LEU A 175 11.96 3.96 -8.28
CA LEU A 175 10.76 4.76 -8.56
C LEU A 175 10.91 6.20 -8.07
N LYS A 176 11.47 6.41 -6.86
CA LYS A 176 11.80 7.74 -6.35
C LYS A 176 12.79 8.46 -7.26
N ALA A 177 13.85 7.79 -7.69
CA ALA A 177 14.81 8.36 -8.64
C ALA A 177 14.15 8.76 -9.96
N ALA A 178 13.31 7.89 -10.53
CA ALA A 178 12.58 8.17 -11.77
C ALA A 178 11.64 9.39 -11.63
N TRP A 179 10.98 9.55 -10.48
CA TRP A 179 10.16 10.72 -10.20
C TRP A 179 10.97 12.02 -10.22
N TYR A 180 12.12 12.05 -9.51
CA TYR A 180 12.99 13.22 -9.48
C TYR A 180 13.56 13.56 -10.87
N GLU A 181 13.91 12.55 -11.66
CA GLU A 181 14.40 12.73 -13.03
C GLU A 181 13.32 13.36 -13.91
N LYS A 182 12.09 12.84 -13.88
CA LYS A 182 10.97 13.40 -14.61
C LYS A 182 10.69 14.84 -14.18
N LYS A 183 10.69 15.10 -12.87
CA LYS A 183 10.42 16.45 -12.34
C LYS A 183 11.48 17.46 -12.78
N LYS A 184 12.75 17.05 -12.82
CA LYS A 184 13.85 17.86 -13.33
C LYS A 184 13.59 18.32 -14.76
N GLU A 185 13.24 17.39 -15.66
CA GLU A 185 12.96 17.71 -17.07
C GLU A 185 11.70 18.58 -17.23
N GLU A 186 10.65 18.34 -16.45
CA GLU A 186 9.48 19.23 -16.41
C GLU A 186 9.85 20.69 -16.06
N LEU A 187 10.75 20.88 -15.09
CA LEU A 187 11.17 22.21 -14.66
C LEU A 187 12.08 22.90 -15.69
N ARG A 188 12.97 22.15 -16.35
CA ARG A 188 13.80 22.68 -17.46
C ARG A 188 12.93 23.19 -18.59
N HIS A 189 11.97 22.38 -19.05
CA HIS A 189 11.05 22.78 -20.13
C HIS A 189 10.18 24.00 -19.80
N ARG A 190 9.83 24.21 -18.52
CA ARG A 190 9.07 25.41 -18.10
C ARG A 190 9.94 26.67 -18.09
N LYS A 191 11.24 26.54 -17.85
CA LYS A 191 12.19 27.66 -17.85
C LYS A 191 12.47 28.16 -19.27
N ASP A 192 12.45 27.25 -20.26
CA ASP A 192 12.74 27.56 -21.66
C ASP A 192 11.53 28.15 -22.43
N LYS A 193 10.41 28.42 -21.74
CA LYS A 193 9.20 29.08 -22.27
C LYS A 193 9.04 30.47 -21.69
#